data_AF-A0AAQ2Y4L8-F1
#
_entry.id   AF-A0AAQ2Y4L8-F1
#
_cell.length_a   1.000
_cell.length_b   1.000
_cell.length_c   1.000
_cell.angle_alpha   90.00
_cell.angle_beta   90.00
_cell.angle_gamma   90.00
#
_symmetry.space_group_name_H-M   'P 1'
#
loop_
_entity.id
_entity.type
_entity.pdbx_description
1 polymer ?
#
loop_
_entity_poly.entity_id
_entity_poly.type
_entity_poly.pdbx_seq_one_letter_code
_entity_poly.pdbx_strand_id
1 'polypeptide(L)'
;MCLKIENGWLTEAKHVPSPFFDARSDKNDISLLVVHNISLPPGQFGGSYIEDFFTGNLDPNAHPFFEVIHKMGVSAHCLIKRNGEIVQFVSFLDRAWHAGQSSFAGRERCNDYSIGVELEGTEFVAYTEEQYQSLTALTHVVMQTYPKITLPRITGHQYIAPLRKADPGLSFDWVKYRQQLQS
;
A
#
# COMPACT_ATOMS: atom_id res chain seq x y z
N MET A 1 -0.29 -20.86 -2.90
CA MET A 1 -0.79 -20.48 -4.23
C MET A 1 0.11 -19.39 -4.79
N CYS A 2 0.40 -19.42 -6.09
CA CYS A 2 1.24 -18.39 -6.71
C CYS A 2 0.33 -17.25 -7.15
N LEU A 3 0.52 -16.04 -6.60
CA LEU A 3 -0.22 -14.83 -7.00
C LEU A 3 0.02 -14.56 -8.50
N LYS A 4 -0.97 -14.02 -9.20
CA LYS A 4 -0.78 -13.54 -10.59
C LYS A 4 -1.46 -12.19 -10.79
N ILE A 5 -0.90 -11.40 -11.72
CA ILE A 5 -1.50 -10.13 -12.16
C ILE A 5 -2.07 -10.31 -13.56
N GLU A 6 -3.38 -10.12 -13.68
CA GLU A 6 -4.10 -10.10 -14.96
C GLU A 6 -4.78 -8.73 -15.12
N ASN A 7 -4.47 -8.02 -16.21
CA ASN A 7 -5.02 -6.69 -16.50
C ASN A 7 -4.88 -5.69 -15.33
N GLY A 8 -3.80 -5.80 -14.53
CA GLY A 8 -3.52 -4.93 -13.38
C GLY A 8 -4.16 -5.37 -12.06
N TRP A 9 -4.89 -6.48 -12.05
CA TRP A 9 -5.55 -7.04 -10.86
C TRP A 9 -4.93 -8.38 -10.44
N LEU A 10 -4.82 -8.59 -9.14
CA LEU A 10 -4.39 -9.85 -8.54
C LEU A 10 -5.52 -10.87 -8.64
N THR A 11 -5.27 -12.04 -9.22
CA THR A 11 -6.32 -13.05 -9.42
C THR A 11 -6.86 -13.66 -8.12
N GLU A 12 -6.05 -13.72 -7.07
CA GLU A 12 -6.38 -14.37 -5.79
C GLU A 12 -6.71 -13.39 -4.66
N ALA A 13 -6.63 -12.08 -4.90
CA ALA A 13 -6.94 -11.07 -3.89
C ALA A 13 -8.45 -10.79 -3.79
N LYS A 14 -8.92 -10.35 -2.63
CA LYS A 14 -10.25 -9.75 -2.50
C LYS A 14 -10.25 -8.41 -3.24
N HIS A 15 -11.16 -8.20 -4.20
CA HIS A 15 -11.29 -6.92 -4.90
C HIS A 15 -12.35 -6.06 -4.24
N VAL A 16 -11.97 -4.82 -3.91
CA VAL A 16 -12.86 -3.79 -3.37
C VAL A 16 -12.60 -2.50 -4.15
N PRO A 17 -13.11 -2.38 -5.39
CA PRO A 17 -12.73 -1.28 -6.28
C PRO A 17 -13.02 0.09 -5.67
N SER A 18 -11.98 0.92 -5.56
CA SER A 18 -12.07 2.29 -5.09
C SER A 18 -12.41 3.24 -6.24
N PRO A 19 -13.21 4.30 -6.01
CA PRO A 19 -13.38 5.39 -6.99
C PRO A 19 -12.20 6.39 -6.97
N PHE A 20 -11.29 6.31 -5.99
CA PHE A 20 -10.21 7.26 -5.76
C PHE A 20 -8.95 6.85 -6.51
N PHE A 21 -9.01 6.92 -7.84
CA PHE A 21 -7.88 6.74 -8.72
C PHE A 21 -8.08 7.53 -10.00
N ASP A 22 -7.02 7.64 -10.78
CA ASP A 22 -7.07 8.16 -12.14
C ASP A 22 -5.98 7.52 -13.01
N ALA A 23 -5.91 7.94 -14.27
CA ALA A 23 -4.92 7.38 -15.19
C ALA A 23 -3.49 7.82 -14.83
N ARG A 24 -2.55 6.88 -14.92
CA ARG A 24 -1.12 7.21 -14.97
C ARG A 24 -0.82 8.00 -16.25
N SER A 25 0.12 8.95 -16.17
CA SER A 25 0.61 9.67 -17.35
C SER A 25 1.36 8.75 -18.31
N ASP A 26 2.09 7.76 -17.78
CA ASP A 26 2.73 6.68 -18.54
C ASP A 26 2.57 5.33 -17.82
N LYS A 27 1.84 4.40 -18.44
CA LYS A 27 1.61 3.05 -17.91
C LYS A 27 2.88 2.18 -17.92
N ASN A 28 3.89 2.53 -18.71
CA ASN A 28 5.15 1.81 -18.78
C ASN A 28 6.17 2.28 -17.73
N ASP A 29 5.81 3.27 -16.92
CA ASP A 29 6.72 3.90 -15.96
C ASP A 29 6.50 3.44 -14.50
N ILE A 30 5.68 2.41 -14.30
CA ILE A 30 5.52 1.77 -12.99
C ILE A 30 6.87 1.19 -12.55
N SER A 31 7.48 1.82 -11.55
CA SER A 31 8.90 1.62 -11.24
C SER A 31 9.27 1.80 -9.77
N LEU A 32 8.33 2.10 -8.88
CA LEU A 32 8.57 2.20 -7.43
C LEU A 32 7.51 1.40 -6.66
N LEU A 33 7.91 0.70 -5.60
CA LEU A 33 6.99 0.15 -4.61
C LEU A 33 7.14 0.93 -3.30
N VAL A 34 6.03 1.40 -2.75
CA VAL A 34 6.00 2.14 -1.49
C VAL A 34 5.22 1.33 -0.47
N VAL A 35 5.88 0.98 0.64
CA VAL A 35 5.27 0.33 1.80
C VAL A 35 4.74 1.39 2.75
N HIS A 36 3.50 1.19 3.18
CA HIS A 36 2.75 2.06 4.07
C HIS A 36 2.21 1.26 5.26
N ASN A 37 1.62 1.96 6.24
CA ASN A 37 0.77 1.35 7.22
C ASN A 37 -0.49 2.18 7.46
N ILE A 38 -1.53 1.49 7.93
CA ILE A 38 -2.78 2.12 8.34
C ILE A 38 -3.48 1.25 9.40
N SER A 39 -4.17 1.89 10.32
CA SER A 39 -5.12 1.25 11.23
C SER A 39 -6.27 2.22 11.48
N LEU A 40 -7.50 1.73 11.38
CA LEU A 40 -8.72 2.53 11.58
C LEU A 40 -9.71 1.78 12.47
N PRO A 41 -10.09 2.34 13.64
CA PRO A 41 -9.50 3.51 14.29
C PRO A 41 -7.99 3.36 14.56
N PRO A 42 -7.25 4.45 14.81
CA PRO A 42 -5.81 4.37 15.04
C PRO A 42 -5.45 3.35 16.13
N GLY A 43 -4.54 2.43 15.79
CA GLY A 43 -4.09 1.36 16.69
C GLY A 43 -5.08 0.18 16.85
N GLN A 44 -6.21 0.18 16.15
CA GLN A 44 -7.16 -0.91 16.11
C GLN A 44 -7.09 -1.64 14.77
N PHE A 45 -7.25 -2.96 14.81
CA PHE A 45 -7.11 -3.83 13.65
C PHE A 45 -8.37 -4.66 13.42
N GLY A 46 -8.58 -5.11 12.20
CA GLY A 46 -9.75 -5.84 11.76
C GLY A 46 -10.89 -4.91 11.31
N GLY A 47 -12.06 -5.50 11.07
CA GLY A 47 -13.23 -4.79 10.55
C GLY A 47 -13.08 -4.38 9.08
N SER A 48 -13.92 -3.41 8.68
CA SER A 48 -14.05 -2.89 7.30
C SER A 48 -13.55 -1.46 7.14
N TYR A 49 -13.22 -0.74 8.22
CA TYR A 49 -13.04 0.72 8.15
C TYR A 49 -11.95 1.20 7.18
N ILE A 50 -10.89 0.41 6.98
CA ILE A 50 -9.87 0.73 5.97
C ILE A 50 -10.44 0.61 4.55
N GLU A 51 -11.23 -0.45 4.31
CA GLU A 51 -11.93 -0.64 3.03
C GLU A 51 -12.95 0.47 2.79
N ASP A 52 -13.72 0.83 3.81
CA ASP A 52 -14.71 1.92 3.74
C ASP A 52 -14.03 3.27 3.50
N PHE A 53 -12.89 3.52 4.15
CA PHE A 53 -12.11 4.74 3.95
C PHE A 53 -11.58 4.88 2.52
N PHE A 54 -10.96 3.82 1.99
CA PHE A 54 -10.42 3.85 0.64
C PHE A 54 -11.50 3.80 -0.45
N THR A 55 -12.75 3.48 -0.11
CA THR A 55 -13.87 3.53 -1.06
C THR A 55 -14.76 4.77 -0.90
N GLY A 56 -14.50 5.62 0.10
CA GLY A 56 -15.29 6.84 0.35
C GLY A 56 -16.58 6.61 1.11
N ASN A 57 -16.72 5.45 1.77
CA ASN A 57 -17.91 5.02 2.51
C ASN A 57 -17.73 5.03 4.03
N LEU A 58 -16.62 5.60 4.54
CA LEU A 58 -16.34 5.65 5.97
C LEU A 58 -17.39 6.49 6.72
N ASP A 59 -18.12 5.88 7.65
CA ASP A 59 -19.10 6.58 8.50
C ASP A 59 -18.39 7.55 9.47
N PRO A 60 -18.58 8.87 9.34
CA PRO A 60 -17.95 9.85 10.23
C PRO A 60 -18.43 9.75 11.68
N ASN A 61 -19.59 9.14 11.95
CA ASN A 61 -20.17 9.05 13.29
C ASN A 61 -19.67 7.82 14.08
N ALA A 62 -19.01 6.86 13.43
CA ALA A 62 -18.57 5.62 14.06
C ALA A 62 -17.35 5.81 14.98
N HIS A 63 -16.54 6.85 14.77
CA HIS A 63 -15.40 7.19 15.63
C HIS A 63 -14.98 8.66 15.44
N PRO A 64 -14.54 9.39 16.50
CA PRO A 64 -14.16 10.82 16.38
C PRO A 64 -13.06 11.10 15.33
N PHE A 65 -12.13 10.15 15.15
CA PHE A 65 -11.10 10.28 14.12
C PHE A 65 -11.68 10.25 12.69
N PHE A 66 -12.80 9.56 12.48
CA PHE A 66 -13.41 9.39 11.14
C PHE A 66 -14.06 10.67 10.64
N GLU A 67 -14.64 11.47 11.55
CA GLU A 67 -15.15 12.81 11.22
C GLU A 67 -14.12 13.66 10.48
N VAL A 68 -12.84 13.56 10.88
CA VAL A 68 -11.73 14.32 10.30
C VAL A 68 -11.30 13.79 8.93
N ILE A 69 -11.32 12.46 8.73
CA ILE A 69 -10.68 11.84 7.57
C ILE A 69 -11.66 11.44 6.46
N HIS A 70 -12.95 11.20 6.75
CA HIS A 70 -13.90 10.59 5.81
C HIS A 70 -14.01 11.26 4.42
N LYS A 71 -13.63 12.54 4.30
CA LYS A 71 -13.67 13.31 3.05
C LYS A 71 -12.32 13.42 2.32
N MET A 72 -11.25 12.79 2.81
CA MET A 72 -9.90 12.97 2.25
C MET A 72 -9.77 12.46 0.81
N GLY A 73 -10.53 11.43 0.43
CA GLY A 73 -10.45 10.84 -0.91
C GLY A 73 -9.04 10.33 -1.21
N VAL A 74 -8.63 9.24 -0.56
CA VAL A 74 -7.31 8.62 -0.74
C VAL A 74 -7.48 7.12 -0.95
N SER A 75 -6.48 6.48 -1.54
CA SER A 75 -6.49 5.04 -1.81
C SER A 75 -5.07 4.49 -1.84
N ALA A 76 -4.96 3.18 -1.76
CA ALA A 76 -3.76 2.42 -2.09
C ALA A 76 -4.09 1.37 -3.16
N HIS A 77 -3.07 0.71 -3.71
CA HIS A 77 -3.35 -0.41 -4.61
C HIS A 77 -3.79 -1.62 -3.81
N CYS A 78 -3.06 -1.95 -2.73
CA CYS A 78 -3.32 -3.11 -1.90
C CYS A 78 -3.31 -2.76 -0.41
N LEU A 79 -4.10 -3.49 0.38
CA LEU A 79 -4.00 -3.62 1.83
C LEU A 79 -3.67 -5.08 2.16
N ILE A 80 -2.76 -5.29 3.10
CA ILE A 80 -2.49 -6.60 3.71
C ILE A 80 -2.91 -6.56 5.17
N LYS A 81 -3.99 -7.27 5.48
CA LYS A 81 -4.56 -7.35 6.83
C LYS A 81 -3.65 -8.14 7.77
N ARG A 82 -3.90 -8.07 9.08
CA ARG A 82 -3.07 -8.78 10.10
C ARG A 82 -2.95 -10.29 9.85
N ASN A 83 -3.96 -10.91 9.26
CA ASN A 83 -3.99 -12.34 8.93
C ASN A 83 -3.33 -12.69 7.57
N GLY A 84 -2.74 -11.71 6.87
CA GLY A 84 -2.14 -11.89 5.54
C GLY A 84 -3.13 -11.78 4.37
N GLU A 85 -4.42 -11.56 4.62
CA GLU A 85 -5.39 -11.35 3.54
C GLU A 85 -5.01 -10.10 2.72
N ILE A 86 -4.92 -10.26 1.40
CA ILE A 86 -4.67 -9.17 0.46
C ILE A 86 -6.00 -8.68 -0.09
N VAL A 87 -6.26 -7.39 0.11
CA VAL A 87 -7.37 -6.66 -0.50
C VAL A 87 -6.80 -5.69 -1.53
N GLN A 88 -7.32 -5.70 -2.76
CA GLN A 88 -6.92 -4.78 -3.82
C GLN A 88 -8.03 -3.77 -4.11
N PHE A 89 -7.68 -2.49 -4.12
CA PHE A 89 -8.63 -1.39 -4.37
C PHE A 89 -8.48 -0.75 -5.73
N VAL A 90 -7.25 -0.70 -6.26
CA VAL A 90 -6.93 -0.02 -7.51
C VAL A 90 -6.05 -0.95 -8.36
N SER A 91 -6.36 -1.00 -9.66
CA SER A 91 -5.52 -1.67 -10.65
C SER A 91 -4.11 -1.11 -10.62
N PHE A 92 -3.09 -1.96 -10.70
CA PHE A 92 -1.70 -1.50 -10.80
C PHE A 92 -1.43 -0.63 -12.05
N LEU A 93 -2.26 -0.75 -13.09
CA LEU A 93 -2.17 0.07 -14.31
C LEU A 93 -2.67 1.51 -14.11
N ASP A 94 -3.41 1.76 -13.04
CA ASP A 94 -3.96 3.05 -12.68
C ASP A 94 -3.19 3.68 -11.52
N ARG A 95 -3.41 4.97 -11.28
CA ARG A 95 -2.73 5.74 -10.25
C ARG A 95 -3.61 5.81 -9.00
N ALA A 96 -3.27 5.04 -7.97
CA ALA A 96 -3.82 5.24 -6.63
C ALA A 96 -3.27 6.51 -5.96
N TRP A 97 -3.97 7.03 -4.96
CA TRP A 97 -3.65 8.29 -4.30
C TRP A 97 -3.09 8.08 -2.87
N HIS A 98 -1.90 7.49 -2.75
CA HIS A 98 -1.33 7.04 -1.46
C HIS A 98 -0.16 7.90 -0.94
N ALA A 99 0.68 8.44 -1.83
CA ALA A 99 1.95 9.06 -1.44
C ALA A 99 1.86 10.56 -1.13
N GLY A 100 0.84 11.26 -1.63
CA GLY A 100 0.73 12.73 -1.53
C GLY A 100 1.99 13.46 -2.05
N GLN A 101 2.33 14.60 -1.44
CA GLN A 101 3.58 15.31 -1.73
C GLN A 101 4.79 14.46 -1.31
N SER A 102 5.59 14.04 -2.29
CA SER A 102 6.62 13.02 -2.11
C SER A 102 7.68 13.09 -3.22
N SER A 103 8.90 12.63 -2.93
CA SER A 103 10.01 12.51 -3.89
C SER A 103 10.87 11.26 -3.63
N PHE A 104 11.20 10.51 -4.67
CA PHE A 104 12.13 9.38 -4.60
C PHE A 104 13.29 9.59 -5.56
N ALA A 105 14.52 9.55 -5.06
CA ALA A 105 15.74 9.78 -5.84
C ALA A 105 15.70 11.07 -6.68
N GLY A 106 15.13 12.15 -6.12
CA GLY A 106 15.01 13.45 -6.77
C GLY A 106 13.81 13.59 -7.71
N ARG A 107 13.04 12.53 -7.95
CA ARG A 107 11.83 12.57 -8.77
C ARG A 107 10.59 12.77 -7.88
N GLU A 108 9.85 13.85 -8.11
CA GLU A 108 8.64 14.17 -7.36
C GLU A 108 7.41 13.37 -7.83
N ARG A 109 6.30 13.49 -7.07
CA ARG A 109 4.98 12.94 -7.39
C ARG A 109 4.99 11.41 -7.49
N CYS A 110 5.38 10.74 -6.41
CA CYS A 110 5.58 9.30 -6.41
C CYS A 110 4.35 8.49 -6.86
N ASN A 111 3.11 8.98 -6.66
CA ASN A 111 1.90 8.32 -7.17
C ASN A 111 2.00 8.01 -8.68
N ASP A 112 2.60 8.91 -9.48
CA ASP A 112 2.65 8.78 -10.94
C ASP A 112 3.33 7.48 -11.40
N TYR A 113 4.34 6.99 -10.65
CA TYR A 113 5.18 5.86 -11.04
C TYR A 113 5.29 4.77 -9.96
N SER A 114 4.49 4.83 -8.89
CA SER A 114 4.57 3.87 -7.79
C SER A 114 3.31 3.04 -7.55
N ILE A 115 3.54 1.86 -6.95
CA ILE A 115 2.53 1.00 -6.35
C ILE A 115 2.61 1.16 -4.83
N GLY A 116 1.57 1.72 -4.22
CA GLY A 116 1.38 1.75 -2.77
C GLY A 116 0.74 0.47 -2.22
N VAL A 117 1.40 -0.13 -1.22
CA VAL A 117 0.91 -1.28 -0.44
C VAL A 117 0.82 -0.89 1.02
N GLU A 118 -0.38 -0.99 1.58
CA GLU A 118 -0.69 -0.74 2.98
C GLU A 118 -0.58 -2.01 3.80
N LEU A 119 0.10 -1.95 4.95
CA LEU A 119 0.03 -2.99 5.95
C LEU A 119 -0.89 -2.54 7.08
N GLU A 120 -1.87 -3.36 7.44
CA GLU A 120 -2.68 -3.11 8.63
C GLU A 120 -1.77 -3.13 9.87
N GLY A 121 -1.62 -2.00 10.54
CA GLY A 121 -0.60 -1.86 11.58
C GLY A 121 -0.36 -0.44 12.05
N THR A 122 0.72 -0.29 12.81
CA THR A 122 1.22 1.00 13.33
C THR A 122 2.74 0.97 13.38
N GLU A 123 3.34 2.13 13.61
CA GLU A 123 4.79 2.29 13.83
C GLU A 123 5.28 1.68 15.16
N PHE A 124 4.37 1.25 16.03
CA PHE A 124 4.67 0.78 17.40
C PHE A 124 4.38 -0.70 17.62
N VAL A 125 3.63 -1.34 16.73
CA VAL A 125 3.26 -2.76 16.83
C VAL A 125 3.91 -3.52 15.69
N ALA A 126 4.64 -4.60 16.02
CA ALA A 126 5.30 -5.45 15.03
C ALA A 126 4.28 -6.04 14.04
N TYR A 127 4.65 -6.12 12.76
CA TYR A 127 3.85 -6.78 11.73
C TYR A 127 3.90 -8.30 11.87
N THR A 128 2.84 -8.99 11.47
CA THR A 128 2.73 -10.45 11.61
C THR A 128 3.58 -11.18 10.56
N GLU A 129 3.85 -12.46 10.81
CA GLU A 129 4.55 -13.30 9.83
C GLU A 129 3.74 -13.43 8.54
N GLU A 130 2.43 -13.58 8.67
CA GLU A 130 1.48 -13.68 7.55
C GLU A 130 1.51 -12.43 6.67
N GLN A 131 1.69 -11.25 7.26
CA GLN A 131 1.87 -10.00 6.53
C GLN A 131 3.18 -9.98 5.73
N TYR A 132 4.31 -10.39 6.33
CA TYR A 132 5.58 -10.47 5.61
C TYR A 132 5.52 -11.48 4.47
N GLN A 133 4.96 -12.67 4.70
CA GLN A 133 4.80 -13.69 3.67
C GLN A 133 3.98 -13.18 2.49
N SER A 134 2.85 -12.52 2.78
CA SER A 134 1.95 -11.96 1.76
C SER A 134 2.58 -10.78 1.02
N LEU A 135 3.29 -9.90 1.72
CA LEU A 135 4.01 -8.78 1.13
C LEU A 135 5.15 -9.25 0.22
N THR A 136 5.90 -10.27 0.65
CA THR A 136 6.97 -10.89 -0.15
C THR A 136 6.40 -11.52 -1.41
N ALA A 137 5.35 -12.33 -1.29
CA ALA A 137 4.70 -12.96 -2.45
C ALA A 137 4.14 -11.92 -3.43
N LEU A 138 3.46 -10.89 -2.92
CA LEU A 138 2.94 -9.79 -3.72
C LEU A 138 4.06 -9.07 -4.46
N THR A 139 5.14 -8.77 -3.74
CA THR A 139 6.27 -8.01 -4.29
C THR A 139 7.00 -8.77 -5.37
N HIS A 140 7.20 -10.09 -5.24
CA HIS A 140 7.78 -10.90 -6.30
C HIS A 140 6.97 -10.80 -7.60
N VAL A 141 5.65 -10.95 -7.52
CA VAL A 141 4.77 -10.89 -8.68
C VAL A 141 4.73 -9.48 -9.28
N VAL A 142 4.73 -8.44 -8.44
CA VAL A 142 4.84 -7.05 -8.87
C VAL A 142 6.16 -6.79 -9.59
N MET A 143 7.29 -7.26 -9.05
CA MET A 143 8.61 -7.11 -9.68
C MET A 143 8.72 -7.88 -11.00
N GLN A 144 8.15 -9.08 -11.08
CA GLN A 144 8.10 -9.88 -12.31
C GLN A 144 7.27 -9.17 -13.40
N THR A 145 6.14 -8.57 -13.03
CA THR A 145 5.22 -7.89 -13.97
C THR A 145 5.73 -6.51 -14.37
N TYR A 146 6.35 -5.78 -13.42
CA TYR A 146 6.85 -4.42 -13.58
C TYR A 146 8.36 -4.38 -13.29
N PRO A 147 9.23 -4.84 -14.21
CA PRO A 147 10.65 -5.08 -13.95
C PRO A 147 11.48 -3.83 -13.64
N LYS A 148 10.92 -2.63 -13.82
CA LYS A 148 11.54 -1.37 -13.34
C LYS A 148 11.47 -1.21 -11.82
N ILE A 149 10.59 -1.96 -11.12
CA ILE A 149 10.60 -2.09 -9.67
C ILE A 149 11.70 -3.07 -9.31
N THR A 150 12.90 -2.55 -9.06
CA THR A 150 14.05 -3.32 -8.58
C THR A 150 14.14 -3.26 -7.06
N LEU A 151 14.96 -4.12 -6.43
CA LEU A 151 15.14 -4.08 -4.98
C LEU A 151 15.46 -2.66 -4.45
N PRO A 152 16.40 -1.89 -5.01
CA PRO A 152 16.66 -0.51 -4.54
C PRO A 152 15.47 0.45 -4.70
N ARG A 153 14.46 0.11 -5.50
CA ARG A 153 13.26 0.92 -5.78
C ARG A 153 12.03 0.39 -5.02
N ILE A 154 12.26 -0.29 -3.90
CA ILE A 154 11.27 -0.58 -2.87
C ILE A 154 11.63 0.30 -1.68
N THR A 155 10.67 1.07 -1.17
CA THR A 155 10.90 2.05 -0.09
C THR A 155 9.70 2.16 0.83
N GLY A 156 9.85 2.86 1.96
CA GLY A 156 8.76 3.23 2.87
C GLY A 156 8.30 4.66 2.64
N HIS A 157 7.06 4.97 3.01
CA HIS A 157 6.48 6.30 2.86
C HIS A 157 7.30 7.39 3.59
N GLN A 158 7.83 7.06 4.76
CA GLN A 158 8.72 7.92 5.57
C GLN A 158 9.96 8.40 4.80
N TYR A 159 10.45 7.62 3.83
CA TYR A 159 11.66 7.97 3.08
C TYR A 159 11.37 8.84 1.85
N ILE A 160 10.15 8.78 1.30
CA ILE A 160 9.75 9.64 0.17
C ILE A 160 9.06 10.93 0.63
N ALA A 161 8.68 11.02 1.90
CA ALA A 161 8.01 12.16 2.51
C ALA A 161 8.53 12.43 3.94
N PRO A 162 9.84 12.67 4.11
CA PRO A 162 10.44 12.89 5.42
C PRO A 162 9.78 14.08 6.12
N LEU A 163 9.74 14.03 7.46
CA LEU A 163 9.10 15.02 8.35
C LEU A 163 7.56 15.10 8.25
N ARG A 164 6.94 14.59 7.18
CA ARG A 164 5.48 14.54 7.01
C ARG A 164 4.89 13.19 7.39
N LYS A 165 5.60 12.09 7.07
CA LYS A 165 5.12 10.72 7.23
C LYS A 165 6.14 9.88 7.99
N ALA A 166 5.64 8.97 8.82
CA ALA A 166 6.45 8.07 9.65
C ALA A 166 6.21 6.59 9.31
N ASP A 167 5.20 6.26 8.51
CA ASP A 167 4.90 4.90 8.08
C ASP A 167 5.92 4.36 7.05
N PRO A 168 6.23 3.04 7.06
CA PRO A 168 5.67 2.00 7.93
C PRO A 168 6.31 1.93 9.33
N GLY A 169 7.23 2.84 9.64
CA GLY A 169 7.80 3.01 10.98
C GLY A 169 8.92 2.03 11.32
N LEU A 170 9.46 2.18 12.53
CA LEU A 170 10.52 1.33 13.06
C LEU A 170 10.06 -0.11 13.34
N SER A 171 8.74 -0.33 13.44
CA SER A 171 8.14 -1.67 13.56
C SER A 171 8.29 -2.51 12.29
N PHE A 172 8.57 -1.90 11.14
CA PHE A 172 8.79 -2.61 9.89
C PHE A 172 10.24 -3.08 9.76
N ASP A 173 10.43 -4.40 9.78
CA ASP A 173 11.72 -5.06 9.67
C ASP A 173 12.13 -5.18 8.19
N TRP A 174 12.82 -4.12 7.72
CA TRP A 174 13.40 -4.09 6.39
C TRP A 174 14.39 -5.22 6.15
N VAL A 175 15.15 -5.65 7.16
CA VAL A 175 16.18 -6.70 6.98
C VAL A 175 15.49 -8.02 6.66
N LYS A 176 14.51 -8.41 7.48
CA LYS A 176 13.71 -9.61 7.26
C LYS A 176 13.03 -9.61 5.90
N TYR A 177 12.33 -8.51 5.57
CA TYR A 177 11.63 -8.40 4.29
C TYR A 177 12.58 -8.52 3.08
N ARG A 178 13.74 -7.86 3.14
CA ARG A 178 14.74 -7.93 2.07
C ARG A 178 15.34 -9.33 1.91
N GLN A 179 15.62 -10.01 3.02
CA GLN A 179 16.13 -11.38 2.99
C GLN A 179 15.12 -12.33 2.33
N GLN A 180 13.84 -12.20 2.66
CA GLN A 180 12.76 -13.01 2.05
C GLN A 180 12.60 -12.75 0.54
N LEU A 181 12.88 -11.54 0.04
CA LEU A 181 12.86 -11.24 -1.40
C LEU A 181 14.06 -11.80 -2.18
N GLN A 182 15.10 -12.25 -1.47
CA GLN A 182 16.34 -12.75 -2.07
C GLN A 182 16.48 -14.26 -1.98
N SER A 183 15.62 -14.93 -1.21
CA SER A 183 15.53 -16.40 -1.09
C SER A 183 14.68 -17.01 -2.20
#